data_AF-A0A955UKH7-F1
#
_entry.id   AF-A0A955UKH7-F1
#
_cell.length_a   1.000
_cell.length_b   1.000
_cell.length_c   1.000
_cell.angle_alpha   90.00
_cell.angle_beta   90.00
_cell.angle_gamma   90.00
#
_symmetry.space_group_name_H-M   'P 1'
#
loop_
_entity.id
_entity.type
_entity.pdbx_description
1 polymer ?
#
loop_
_entity_poly.entity_id
_entity_poly.type
_entity_poly.pdbx_seq_one_letter_code
_entity_poly.pdbx_strand_id
1 'polypeptide(L)'
;MRSDCVQVRFDSPESLRAEFEKNISNRGVFVATERSFEARQAIEVDVILEYVSENAPAVTLAGEVVHVVAPGMEGSGMLPGVAVQLDASAPELRALFEPLLGQGPLPPRDADRQGAKRRASKRESVRVPVRVMPETRPPFEATSRDLSGTGILLSTREHPLALDERVRVCLWHPTGQKSVEVDARVVREVKNAQGRVAAVALDFDRTQCAEPRVREVVDALREAGHRAQLGGIRGSLGELGLPNMLQMFGSSCREGTLVVEHAGEQGWIAFAEGRLLGAEIGALRGVEALATLIGWGDGRFEFQATVDGALAASEAPGPSLEGAVLEAVCQLDERERDAALDGETADADDGEAWQEPFAGLDESEADDDFVVLDADSTFAIDATERAAQAGSLGKVEEAVLELAGAGMSLARLFEIIPEPPERIQSAVESLVELGVLCPR
;
A
#
# COMPACT_ATOMS: atom_id res chain seq x y z
N MET A 1 -3.23 13.82 -37.71
CA MET A 1 -2.96 13.83 -36.26
C MET A 1 -1.47 14.00 -36.08
N ARG A 2 -1.03 14.99 -35.30
CA ARG A 2 0.39 15.18 -34.98
C ARG A 2 0.86 13.94 -34.20
N SER A 3 2.04 13.40 -34.51
CA SER A 3 2.54 12.16 -33.90
C SER A 3 2.75 12.27 -32.39
N ASP A 4 2.90 13.49 -31.87
CA ASP A 4 3.22 13.77 -30.47
C ASP A 4 2.03 14.35 -29.68
N CYS A 5 0.79 14.03 -30.09
CA CYS A 5 -0.42 14.52 -29.43
C CYS A 5 -1.27 13.37 -28.88
N VAL A 6 -1.66 13.50 -27.61
CA VAL A 6 -2.54 12.58 -26.88
C VAL A 6 -3.82 13.29 -26.46
N GLN A 7 -4.91 12.55 -26.33
CA GLN A 7 -6.23 13.10 -25.98
C GLN A 7 -6.72 12.52 -24.66
N VAL A 8 -7.18 13.39 -23.76
CA VAL A 8 -7.94 13.00 -22.57
C VAL A 8 -9.35 13.55 -22.68
N ARG A 9 -10.35 12.72 -22.36
CA ARG A 9 -11.76 13.05 -22.51
C ARG A 9 -12.46 13.06 -21.16
N PHE A 10 -13.28 14.08 -20.93
CA PHE A 10 -14.13 14.20 -19.75
C PHE A 10 -15.59 14.34 -20.16
N ASP A 11 -16.42 13.44 -19.65
CA ASP A 11 -17.85 13.37 -19.90
C ASP A 11 -18.66 14.43 -19.12
N SER A 12 -18.12 14.94 -18.01
CA SER A 12 -18.82 15.83 -17.10
C SER A 12 -17.89 16.84 -16.40
N PRO A 13 -18.43 17.97 -15.90
CA PRO A 13 -17.65 18.90 -15.09
C PRO A 13 -17.14 18.29 -13.78
N GLU A 14 -17.84 17.29 -13.24
CA GLU A 14 -17.45 16.60 -12.00
C GLU A 14 -16.22 15.70 -12.20
N SER A 15 -16.17 14.94 -13.31
CA SER A 15 -15.00 14.13 -13.66
C SER A 15 -13.78 15.00 -13.95
N LEU A 16 -13.96 16.13 -14.65
CA LEU A 16 -12.89 17.12 -14.81
C LEU A 16 -12.44 17.70 -13.45
N ARG A 17 -13.38 18.05 -12.55
CA ARG A 17 -13.03 18.57 -11.22
C ARG A 17 -12.23 17.55 -10.41
N ALA A 18 -12.67 16.30 -10.40
CA ALA A 18 -12.00 15.23 -9.68
C ALA A 18 -10.57 15.03 -10.19
N GLU A 19 -10.39 15.00 -11.52
CA GLU A 19 -9.07 14.87 -12.13
C GLU A 19 -8.20 16.12 -11.90
N PHE A 20 -8.80 17.32 -11.93
CA PHE A 20 -8.08 18.56 -11.64
C PHE A 20 -7.57 18.59 -10.20
N GLU A 21 -8.43 18.25 -9.24
CA GLU A 21 -8.09 18.21 -7.82
C GLU A 21 -7.12 17.09 -7.46
N LYS A 22 -7.04 16.03 -8.28
CA LYS A 22 -6.17 14.89 -8.03
C LYS A 22 -4.82 15.06 -8.70
N ASN A 23 -4.81 15.42 -9.98
CA ASN A 23 -3.65 15.34 -10.85
C ASN A 23 -3.28 16.69 -11.47
N ILE A 24 -4.21 17.35 -12.18
CA ILE A 24 -3.88 18.54 -13.01
C ILE A 24 -3.38 19.71 -12.17
N SER A 25 -3.94 19.94 -10.98
CA SER A 25 -3.49 21.01 -10.07
C SER A 25 -2.05 20.84 -9.56
N ASN A 26 -1.52 19.61 -9.63
CA ASN A 26 -0.13 19.28 -9.35
C ASN A 26 0.69 19.09 -10.63
N ARG A 27 0.20 19.67 -11.74
CA ARG A 27 0.83 19.66 -13.06
C ARG A 27 1.01 18.25 -13.62
N GLY A 28 0.21 17.28 -13.17
CA GLY A 28 0.23 15.91 -13.64
C GLY A 28 -1.05 15.55 -14.40
N VAL A 29 -0.95 14.72 -15.43
CA VAL A 29 -2.12 14.09 -16.04
C VAL A 29 -1.78 12.70 -16.52
N PHE A 30 -2.66 11.73 -16.29
CA PHE A 30 -2.55 10.41 -16.88
C PHE A 30 -3.46 10.32 -18.11
N VAL A 31 -2.92 9.84 -19.22
CA VAL A 31 -3.65 9.69 -20.48
C VAL A 31 -3.62 8.22 -20.87
N ALA A 32 -4.78 7.55 -20.80
CA ALA A 32 -4.92 6.18 -21.28
C ALA A 32 -4.76 6.15 -22.81
N THR A 33 -3.81 5.37 -23.30
CA THR A 33 -3.47 5.27 -24.73
C THR A 33 -2.71 3.99 -25.00
N GLU A 34 -3.03 3.32 -26.12
CA GLU A 34 -2.26 2.17 -26.63
C GLU A 34 -1.03 2.59 -27.44
N ARG A 35 -0.91 3.89 -27.74
CA ARG A 35 0.27 4.43 -28.43
C ARG A 35 1.49 4.36 -27.52
N SER A 36 2.62 3.94 -28.09
CA SER A 36 3.91 3.93 -27.41
C SER A 36 4.54 5.31 -27.42
N PHE A 37 5.13 5.69 -26.29
CA PHE A 37 5.90 6.91 -26.09
C PHE A 37 7.20 6.59 -25.36
N GLU A 38 8.19 7.46 -25.50
CA GLU A 38 9.44 7.35 -24.74
C GLU A 38 9.40 8.22 -23.49
N ALA A 39 10.05 7.77 -22.41
CA ALA A 39 10.25 8.62 -21.25
C ALA A 39 11.05 9.88 -21.65
N ARG A 40 10.65 11.03 -21.12
CA ARG A 40 11.15 12.38 -21.44
C ARG A 40 10.78 12.92 -22.83
N GLN A 41 9.87 12.26 -23.55
CA GLN A 41 9.35 12.79 -24.80
C GLN A 41 8.44 14.00 -24.54
N ALA A 42 8.66 15.11 -25.24
CA ALA A 42 7.76 16.26 -25.23
C ALA A 42 6.52 15.97 -26.09
N ILE A 43 5.33 16.21 -25.53
CA ILE A 43 4.04 15.94 -26.17
C ILE A 43 3.01 17.05 -25.89
N GLU A 44 1.96 17.09 -26.71
CA GLU A 44 0.77 17.93 -26.51
C GLU A 44 -0.39 17.08 -25.95
N VAL A 45 -1.03 17.54 -24.88
CA VAL A 45 -2.23 16.93 -24.29
C VAL A 45 -3.45 17.76 -24.66
N ASP A 46 -4.30 17.20 -25.51
CA ASP A 46 -5.59 17.75 -25.90
C ASP A 46 -6.66 17.32 -24.89
N VAL A 47 -7.21 18.28 -24.16
CA VAL A 47 -8.30 18.07 -23.21
C VAL A 47 -9.63 18.32 -23.89
N ILE A 48 -10.39 17.25 -24.11
CA ILE A 48 -11.72 17.28 -24.73
C ILE A 48 -12.77 17.21 -23.63
N LEU A 49 -13.70 18.16 -23.65
CA LEU A 49 -14.81 18.22 -22.69
C LEU A 49 -16.10 17.94 -23.46
N GLU A 50 -16.64 16.73 -23.34
CA GLU A 50 -17.81 16.29 -24.12
C GLU A 50 -19.04 17.15 -23.85
N TYR A 51 -19.15 17.70 -22.63
CA TYR A 51 -20.19 18.63 -22.22
C TYR A 51 -20.00 20.08 -22.72
N VAL A 52 -18.87 20.41 -23.36
CA VAL A 52 -18.61 21.72 -23.98
C VAL A 52 -18.56 21.60 -25.51
N SER A 53 -17.82 20.62 -26.01
CA SER A 53 -17.66 20.33 -27.43
C SER A 53 -17.17 18.89 -27.60
N GLU A 54 -17.94 18.06 -28.31
CA GLU A 54 -17.60 16.64 -28.52
C GLU A 54 -16.34 16.43 -29.37
N ASN A 55 -15.98 17.38 -30.23
CA ASN A 55 -15.00 17.16 -31.30
C ASN A 55 -13.84 18.18 -31.35
N ALA A 56 -13.75 19.11 -30.40
CA ALA A 56 -12.66 20.07 -30.34
C ALA A 56 -12.01 20.08 -28.95
N PRO A 57 -10.67 20.15 -28.86
CA PRO A 57 -10.00 20.32 -27.58
C PRO A 57 -10.43 21.66 -26.97
N ALA A 58 -10.91 21.61 -25.73
CA ALA A 58 -11.21 22.81 -24.96
C ALA A 58 -9.92 23.51 -24.52
N VAL A 59 -8.88 22.73 -24.23
CA VAL A 59 -7.54 23.21 -23.86
C VAL A 59 -6.51 22.25 -24.44
N THR A 60 -5.45 22.79 -25.04
CA THR A 60 -4.25 22.03 -25.42
C THR A 60 -3.10 22.46 -24.51
N LEU A 61 -2.44 21.50 -23.86
CA LEU A 61 -1.36 21.75 -22.91
C LEU A 61 -0.09 21.07 -23.39
N ALA A 62 1.05 21.76 -23.31
CA ALA A 62 2.36 21.14 -23.52
C ALA A 62 2.80 20.40 -22.24
N GLY A 63 3.48 19.27 -22.42
CA GLY A 63 4.08 18.54 -21.31
C GLY A 63 5.11 17.51 -21.76
N GLU A 64 5.72 16.86 -20.79
CA GLU A 64 6.74 15.83 -20.96
C GLU A 64 6.25 14.50 -20.40
N VAL A 65 6.47 13.40 -21.15
CA VAL A 65 6.17 12.04 -20.69
C VAL A 65 7.12 11.69 -19.55
N VAL A 66 6.60 11.53 -18.34
CA VAL A 66 7.40 11.19 -17.15
C VAL A 66 7.35 9.71 -16.84
N HIS A 67 6.27 9.03 -17.21
CA HIS A 67 6.13 7.60 -17.00
C HIS A 67 5.24 6.97 -18.08
N VAL A 68 5.56 5.74 -18.48
CA VAL A 68 4.85 4.98 -19.52
C VAL A 68 4.40 3.67 -18.91
N VAL A 69 3.08 3.45 -18.93
CA VAL A 69 2.46 2.21 -18.48
C VAL A 69 2.28 1.29 -19.69
N ALA A 70 3.01 0.17 -19.69
CA ALA A 70 2.98 -0.78 -20.79
C ALA A 70 1.65 -1.58 -20.86
N PRO A 71 1.22 -1.97 -22.07
CA PRO A 71 0.10 -2.90 -22.24
C PRO A 71 0.46 -4.28 -21.67
N GLY A 72 -0.43 -4.84 -20.84
CA GLY A 72 -0.22 -6.12 -20.14
C GLY A 72 -0.46 -6.09 -18.62
N MET A 73 -0.66 -4.91 -18.03
CA MET A 73 -1.03 -4.75 -16.61
C MET A 73 -2.56 -4.75 -16.35
N GLU A 74 -3.36 -5.21 -17.30
CA GLU A 74 -4.84 -5.20 -17.22
C GLU A 74 -5.37 -6.01 -16.03
N GLY A 75 -4.68 -7.09 -15.65
CA GLY A 75 -5.00 -7.91 -14.46
C GLY A 75 -4.78 -7.20 -13.12
N SER A 76 -4.11 -6.04 -13.11
CA SER A 76 -3.88 -5.20 -11.93
C SER A 76 -4.80 -3.96 -11.88
N GLY A 77 -5.77 -3.87 -12.80
CA GLY A 77 -6.70 -2.75 -12.90
C GLY A 77 -6.15 -1.50 -13.60
N MET A 78 -5.01 -1.60 -14.28
CA MET A 78 -4.42 -0.47 -15.00
C MET A 78 -4.75 -0.50 -16.50
N LEU A 79 -5.15 0.66 -17.04
CA LEU A 79 -5.23 0.88 -18.47
C LEU A 79 -3.83 1.29 -18.99
N PRO A 80 -3.38 0.76 -20.13
CA PRO A 80 -2.15 1.22 -20.77
C PRO A 80 -2.24 2.72 -21.05
N GLY A 81 -1.14 3.43 -20.86
CA GLY A 81 -1.14 4.88 -21.00
C GLY A 81 0.16 5.58 -20.63
N VAL A 82 0.11 6.90 -20.62
CA VAL A 82 1.25 7.76 -20.31
C VAL A 82 0.91 8.75 -19.22
N ALA A 83 1.81 8.89 -18.26
CA ALA A 83 1.82 9.98 -17.32
C ALA A 83 2.60 11.16 -17.91
N VAL A 84 1.98 12.33 -17.90
CA VAL A 84 2.52 13.55 -18.50
C VAL A 84 2.65 14.62 -17.43
N GLN A 85 3.83 15.21 -17.35
CA GLN A 85 4.09 16.40 -16.56
C GLN A 85 3.80 17.63 -17.42
N LEU A 86 2.84 18.44 -17.01
CA LEU A 86 2.44 19.66 -17.70
C LEU A 86 3.46 20.78 -17.45
N ASP A 87 3.81 21.49 -18.52
CA ASP A 87 4.76 22.61 -18.47
C ASP A 87 4.15 23.81 -17.76
N ALA A 88 2.85 24.05 -17.95
CA ALA A 88 2.12 25.12 -17.30
C ALA A 88 2.19 25.02 -15.76
N SER A 89 2.27 26.17 -15.10
CA SER A 89 2.28 26.27 -13.65
C SER A 89 0.89 26.00 -13.04
N ALA A 90 0.84 25.61 -11.77
CA ALA A 90 -0.44 25.38 -11.08
C ALA A 90 -1.41 26.59 -11.12
N PRO A 91 -0.95 27.86 -10.98
CA PRO A 91 -1.80 29.03 -11.17
C PRO A 91 -2.35 29.19 -12.60
N GLU A 92 -1.53 28.94 -13.63
CA GLU A 92 -1.95 29.00 -15.03
C GLU A 92 -2.98 27.93 -15.35
N LEU A 93 -2.74 26.68 -14.91
CA LEU A 93 -3.69 25.58 -15.05
C LEU A 93 -5.02 25.91 -14.37
N ARG A 94 -4.99 26.46 -13.16
CA ARG A 94 -6.22 26.89 -12.48
C ARG A 94 -6.98 27.95 -13.27
N ALA A 95 -6.29 28.97 -13.77
CA ALA A 95 -6.92 30.02 -14.57
C ALA A 95 -7.55 29.48 -15.87
N LEU A 96 -6.93 28.46 -16.48
CA LEU A 96 -7.44 27.79 -17.68
C LEU A 96 -8.67 26.92 -17.41
N PHE A 97 -8.67 26.14 -16.32
CA PHE A 97 -9.73 25.17 -16.02
C PHE A 97 -10.90 25.74 -15.22
N GLU A 98 -10.70 26.78 -14.40
CA GLU A 98 -11.75 27.42 -13.60
C GLU A 98 -13.00 27.84 -14.41
N PRO A 99 -12.91 28.45 -15.61
CA PRO A 99 -14.10 28.76 -16.41
C PRO A 99 -14.79 27.52 -17.00
N LEU A 100 -14.13 26.36 -17.05
CA LEU A 100 -14.63 25.14 -17.68
C LEU A 100 -15.34 24.20 -16.69
N LEU A 101 -15.14 24.39 -15.38
CA LEU A 101 -15.59 23.45 -14.33
C LEU A 101 -17.09 23.54 -13.96
N GLY A 102 -17.89 24.33 -14.67
CA GLY A 102 -19.36 24.34 -14.62
C GLY A 102 -20.04 24.73 -13.29
N GLN A 103 -19.38 24.65 -12.14
CA GLN A 103 -19.91 25.03 -10.82
C GLN A 103 -18.85 25.72 -9.95
N GLY A 104 -19.10 26.97 -9.53
CA GLY A 104 -18.38 27.67 -8.47
C GLY A 104 -16.85 27.80 -8.63
N PRO A 105 -16.21 28.72 -7.91
CA PRO A 105 -14.75 28.77 -7.90
C PRO A 105 -14.16 27.50 -7.28
N LEU A 106 -13.04 27.01 -7.81
CA LEU A 106 -12.28 25.93 -7.18
C LEU A 106 -11.91 26.34 -5.74
N PRO A 107 -11.91 25.42 -4.75
CA PRO A 107 -11.38 25.74 -3.44
C PRO A 107 -9.90 26.15 -3.54
N PRO A 108 -9.41 27.12 -2.77
CA PRO A 108 -7.97 27.41 -2.70
C PRO A 108 -7.16 26.13 -2.47
N ARG A 109 -5.96 26.02 -3.07
CA ARG A 109 -5.10 24.82 -2.92
C ARG A 109 -4.84 24.52 -1.43
N ASP A 110 -4.78 25.58 -0.64
CA ASP A 110 -4.51 25.59 0.80
C ASP A 110 -5.74 26.05 1.62
N ALA A 111 -6.97 25.87 1.10
CA ALA A 111 -8.17 26.37 1.77
C ALA A 111 -8.38 25.74 3.16
N ASP A 112 -8.33 26.58 4.19
CA ASP A 112 -8.75 26.24 5.56
C ASP A 112 -10.25 25.89 5.55
N ARG A 113 -10.57 24.59 5.65
CA ARG A 113 -11.95 24.16 5.91
C ARG A 113 -12.26 24.38 7.40
N GLN A 114 -12.90 25.49 7.74
CA GLN A 114 -13.46 25.67 9.10
C GLN A 114 -14.75 24.84 9.26
N GLY A 115 -14.79 23.97 10.27
CA GLY A 115 -15.97 23.19 10.64
C GLY A 115 -15.65 21.83 11.28
N ALA A 116 -16.68 21.16 11.81
CA ALA A 116 -16.58 19.87 12.51
C ALA A 116 -16.07 18.68 11.65
N LYS A 117 -15.89 18.89 10.32
CA LYS A 117 -15.12 18.01 9.44
C LYS A 117 -13.67 18.54 9.34
N ARG A 118 -12.91 18.40 10.43
CA ARG A 118 -11.49 18.81 10.54
C ARG A 118 -10.61 18.06 9.53
N ARG A 119 -10.30 18.63 8.36
CA ARG A 119 -9.13 18.24 7.55
C ARG A 119 -8.58 19.49 6.85
N ALA A 120 -7.51 20.06 7.42
CA ALA A 120 -6.79 21.25 6.95
C ALA A 120 -5.73 20.83 5.92
N SER A 121 -5.87 21.32 4.68
CA SER A 121 -5.08 20.97 3.48
C SER A 121 -5.06 19.47 3.07
N LYS A 122 -5.12 19.21 1.76
CA LYS A 122 -5.11 17.85 1.19
C LYS A 122 -3.67 17.34 1.24
N ARG A 123 -3.43 16.27 1.99
CA ARG A 123 -2.10 15.68 2.15
C ARG A 123 -1.81 14.77 0.96
N GLU A 124 -0.70 15.00 0.31
CA GLU A 124 -0.16 14.09 -0.69
C GLU A 124 0.84 13.19 0.02
N SER A 125 0.73 11.88 -0.20
CA SER A 125 1.77 10.94 0.20
C SER A 125 3.04 11.41 -0.52
N VAL A 126 4.07 11.84 0.18
CA VAL A 126 5.33 12.25 -0.45
C VAL A 126 6.44 11.78 0.45
N ARG A 127 7.34 10.97 -0.11
CA ARG A 127 8.54 10.50 0.58
C ARG A 127 9.69 11.46 0.29
N VAL A 128 9.94 12.39 1.21
CA VAL A 128 11.08 13.31 1.14
C VAL A 128 11.98 13.03 2.34
N PRO A 129 13.29 12.86 2.16
CA PRO A 129 14.21 12.95 3.28
C PRO A 129 14.12 14.36 3.86
N VAL A 130 14.01 14.49 5.17
CA VAL A 130 14.00 15.78 5.87
C VAL A 130 14.98 15.74 7.03
N ARG A 131 15.62 16.87 7.30
CA ARG A 131 16.38 17.02 8.54
C ARG A 131 15.50 17.61 9.61
N VAL A 132 15.38 16.94 10.74
CA VAL A 132 14.70 17.48 11.92
C VAL A 132 15.76 17.97 12.90
N MET A 133 15.61 19.20 13.36
CA MET A 133 16.51 19.88 14.29
C MET A 133 15.71 20.30 15.54
N PRO A 134 15.56 19.41 16.53
CA PRO A 134 14.94 19.78 17.79
C PRO A 134 15.84 20.69 18.63
N GLU A 135 15.27 21.49 19.52
CA GLU A 135 16.05 22.40 20.37
C GLU A 135 16.86 21.66 21.46
N THR A 136 16.37 20.50 21.90
CA THR A 136 16.84 19.81 23.10
C THR A 136 17.82 18.66 22.80
N ARG A 137 18.06 18.34 21.53
CA ARG A 137 18.80 17.13 21.11
C ARG A 137 19.43 17.32 19.73
N PRO A 138 20.43 16.51 19.36
CA PRO A 138 21.09 16.63 18.06
C PRO A 138 20.09 16.45 16.89
N PRO A 139 20.35 17.13 15.75
CA PRO A 139 19.59 16.91 14.53
C PRO A 139 19.64 15.46 14.06
N PHE A 140 18.54 14.98 13.52
CA PHE A 140 18.43 13.65 12.93
C PHE A 140 17.72 13.71 11.58
N GLU A 141 17.92 12.68 10.77
CA GLU A 141 17.22 12.53 9.49
C GLU A 141 15.95 11.72 9.66
N ALA A 142 14.89 12.16 9.01
CA ALA A 142 13.60 11.49 8.98
C ALA A 142 13.08 11.46 7.55
N THR A 143 12.02 10.69 7.32
CA THR A 143 11.37 10.61 6.02
C THR A 143 9.92 11.02 6.16
N SER A 144 9.43 11.90 5.29
CA SER A 144 8.02 12.24 5.27
C SER A 144 7.18 11.07 4.75
N ARG A 145 6.00 10.90 5.34
CA ARG A 145 4.92 10.08 4.81
C ARG A 145 4.01 10.91 3.92
N ASP A 146 3.71 12.12 4.38
CA ASP A 146 2.89 13.08 3.69
C ASP A 146 3.45 14.51 3.86
N LEU A 147 3.19 15.36 2.87
CA LEU A 147 3.56 16.77 2.89
C LEU A 147 2.37 17.62 2.43
N SER A 148 2.18 18.75 3.09
CA SER A 148 1.17 19.75 2.76
C SER A 148 1.74 21.17 2.87
N GLY A 149 0.99 22.17 2.41
CA GLY A 149 1.39 23.58 2.53
C GLY A 149 1.58 24.05 3.98
N THR A 150 0.95 23.39 4.95
CA THR A 150 0.93 23.83 6.36
C THR A 150 1.55 22.81 7.33
N GLY A 151 2.02 21.67 6.85
CA GLY A 151 2.56 20.65 7.75
C GLY A 151 3.02 19.39 7.05
N ILE A 152 3.64 18.52 7.83
CA ILE A 152 4.32 17.31 7.35
C ILE A 152 4.13 16.17 8.35
N LEU A 153 3.88 14.95 7.87
CA LEU A 153 3.90 13.75 8.69
C LEU A 153 5.23 13.04 8.50
N LEU A 154 5.96 12.81 9.58
CA LEU A 154 7.27 12.16 9.55
C LEU A 154 7.18 10.75 10.11
N SER A 155 7.81 9.81 9.43
CA SER A 155 8.10 8.50 10.00
C SER A 155 9.22 8.63 11.02
N THR A 156 8.98 8.16 12.24
CA THR A 156 9.97 8.13 13.31
C THR A 156 10.52 6.72 13.42
N ARG A 157 11.86 6.59 13.36
CA ARG A 157 12.56 5.31 13.54
C ARG A 157 13.00 5.12 14.99
N GLU A 158 13.78 6.07 15.50
CA GLU A 158 14.50 5.94 16.79
C GLU A 158 14.30 7.13 17.72
N HIS A 159 13.79 8.26 17.20
CA HIS A 159 13.77 9.54 17.90
C HIS A 159 12.32 10.02 18.06
N PRO A 160 11.60 9.54 19.09
CA PRO A 160 10.24 10.03 19.34
C PRO A 160 10.27 11.52 19.65
N LEU A 161 9.42 12.27 18.97
CA LEU A 161 9.17 13.69 19.22
C LEU A 161 8.00 13.82 20.17
N ALA A 162 8.19 14.57 21.25
CA ALA A 162 7.15 14.78 22.25
C ALA A 162 6.07 15.71 21.70
N LEU A 163 4.82 15.46 22.07
CA LEU A 163 3.72 16.37 21.79
C LEU A 163 4.06 17.82 22.22
N ASP A 164 3.73 18.79 21.35
CA ASP A 164 4.00 20.24 21.52
C ASP A 164 5.48 20.63 21.48
N GLU A 165 6.42 19.69 21.26
CA GLU A 165 7.84 19.99 21.03
C GLU A 165 8.00 20.87 19.78
N ARG A 166 8.84 21.91 19.89
CA ARG A 166 9.22 22.77 18.77
C ARG A 166 10.47 22.23 18.11
N VAL A 167 10.42 22.14 16.79
CA VAL A 167 11.52 21.66 15.96
C VAL A 167 11.68 22.54 14.76
N ARG A 168 12.89 22.57 14.21
CA ARG A 168 13.13 23.15 12.89
C ARG A 168 13.30 22.03 11.86
N VAL A 169 12.62 22.15 10.74
CA VAL A 169 12.65 21.15 9.66
C VAL A 169 13.38 21.74 8.46
N CYS A 170 14.43 21.07 8.01
CA CYS A 170 15.14 21.40 6.79
C CYS A 170 14.56 20.58 5.62
N LEU A 171 14.02 21.28 4.63
CA LEU A 171 13.47 20.72 3.40
C LEU A 171 14.43 21.03 2.24
N TRP A 172 14.94 19.99 1.57
CA TRP A 172 15.80 20.16 0.41
C TRP A 172 15.00 20.27 -0.88
N HIS A 173 15.37 21.21 -1.75
CA HIS A 173 14.73 21.35 -3.05
C HIS A 173 15.07 20.13 -3.94
N PRO A 174 14.10 19.53 -4.65
CA PRO A 174 14.31 18.30 -5.40
C PRO A 174 15.32 18.44 -6.57
N THR A 175 15.53 19.66 -7.08
CA THR A 175 16.52 19.94 -8.14
C THR A 175 17.92 20.27 -7.61
N GLY A 176 18.18 20.11 -6.31
CA GLY A 176 19.48 20.43 -5.69
C GLY A 176 19.72 21.93 -5.43
N GLN A 177 18.68 22.76 -5.59
CA GLN A 177 18.71 24.16 -5.17
C GLN A 177 18.77 24.27 -3.63
N LYS A 178 18.89 25.51 -3.13
CA LYS A 178 19.03 25.79 -1.69
C LYS A 178 17.84 25.24 -0.90
N SER A 179 18.13 24.52 0.18
CA SER A 179 17.14 24.11 1.17
C SER A 179 16.49 25.31 1.87
N VAL A 180 15.34 25.05 2.48
CA VAL A 180 14.66 25.97 3.40
C VAL A 180 14.54 25.31 4.77
N GLU A 181 14.62 26.13 5.80
CA GLU A 181 14.35 25.71 7.17
C GLU A 181 13.03 26.33 7.62
N VAL A 182 12.15 25.50 8.16
CA VAL A 182 10.82 25.90 8.63
C VAL A 182 10.65 25.42 10.06
N ASP A 183 10.35 26.34 10.97
CA ASP A 183 9.98 26.02 12.34
C ASP A 183 8.62 25.32 12.34
N ALA A 184 8.51 24.29 13.16
CA ALA A 184 7.35 23.42 13.20
C ALA A 184 7.10 22.95 14.63
N ARG A 185 5.87 22.53 14.89
CA ARG A 185 5.45 22.03 16.20
C ARG A 185 4.77 20.69 16.10
N VAL A 186 5.10 19.79 17.01
CA VAL A 186 4.48 18.47 17.08
C VAL A 186 3.02 18.60 17.54
N VAL A 187 2.09 18.30 16.64
CA VAL A 187 0.64 18.42 16.92
C VAL A 187 -0.05 17.09 17.17
N ARG A 188 0.54 15.98 16.71
CA ARG A 188 0.03 14.63 17.00
C ARG A 188 1.10 13.58 16.81
N GLU A 189 0.94 12.49 17.54
CA GLU A 189 1.68 11.24 17.38
C GLU A 189 0.75 10.18 16.78
N VAL A 190 1.29 9.34 15.92
CA VAL A 190 0.62 8.16 15.35
C VAL A 190 1.32 6.95 15.94
N LYS A 191 0.58 6.16 16.69
CA LYS A 191 1.07 4.92 17.30
C LYS A 191 0.76 3.74 16.39
N ASN A 192 1.65 2.75 16.36
CA ASN A 192 1.41 1.47 15.73
C ASN A 192 0.53 0.56 16.62
N ALA A 193 0.20 -0.63 16.13
CA ALA A 193 -0.57 -1.64 16.88
C ALA A 193 0.08 -2.01 18.22
N GLN A 194 1.41 -1.97 18.30
CA GLN A 194 2.21 -2.25 19.50
C GLN A 194 2.34 -1.03 20.43
N GLY A 195 1.65 0.07 20.15
CA GLY A 195 1.64 1.29 20.97
C GLY A 195 2.88 2.18 20.85
N ARG A 196 3.85 1.85 19.99
CA ARG A 196 5.05 2.65 19.71
C ARG A 196 4.74 3.77 18.73
N VAL A 197 5.38 4.93 18.89
CA VAL A 197 5.19 6.07 17.97
C VAL A 197 5.86 5.80 16.62
N ALA A 198 5.06 5.51 15.61
CA ALA A 198 5.51 5.19 14.26
C ALA A 198 5.57 6.41 13.33
N ALA A 199 4.77 7.44 13.61
CA ALA A 199 4.86 8.72 12.92
C ALA A 199 4.50 9.90 13.82
N VAL A 200 4.98 11.09 13.45
CA VAL A 200 4.74 12.35 14.15
C VAL A 200 4.32 13.40 13.14
N ALA A 201 3.20 14.09 13.38
CA ALA A 201 2.79 15.19 12.53
C ALA A 201 3.27 16.51 13.10
N LEU A 202 3.91 17.28 12.23
CA LEU A 202 4.40 18.62 12.50
C LEU A 202 3.51 19.63 11.78
N ASP A 203 3.06 20.64 12.51
CA ASP A 203 2.39 21.82 11.98
C ASP A 203 3.45 22.90 11.78
N PHE A 204 3.58 23.39 10.55
CA PHE A 204 4.57 24.40 10.21
C PHE A 204 4.15 25.78 10.72
N ASP A 205 5.12 26.64 10.99
CA ASP A 205 4.86 28.02 11.32
C ASP A 205 4.17 28.73 10.15
N ARG A 206 2.98 29.29 10.40
CA ARG A 206 2.13 29.91 9.38
C ARG A 206 2.77 31.12 8.72
N THR A 207 3.61 31.86 9.44
CA THR A 207 4.28 33.05 8.91
C THR A 207 5.38 32.66 7.94
N GLN A 208 6.14 31.62 8.27
CA GLN A 208 7.18 31.08 7.40
C GLN A 208 6.59 30.35 6.18
N CYS A 209 5.47 29.62 6.34
CA CYS A 209 4.75 29.01 5.21
C CYS A 209 4.25 30.05 4.18
N ALA A 210 3.97 31.27 4.63
CA ALA A 210 3.55 32.36 3.74
C ALA A 210 4.73 32.98 2.97
N GLU A 211 5.97 32.69 3.35
CA GLU A 211 7.14 33.18 2.62
C GLU A 211 7.20 32.55 1.23
N PRO A 212 7.38 33.36 0.15
CA PRO A 212 7.37 32.86 -1.22
C PRO A 212 8.35 31.70 -1.45
N ARG A 213 9.52 31.77 -0.80
CA ARG A 213 10.57 30.77 -0.96
C ARG A 213 10.25 29.44 -0.29
N VAL A 214 9.65 29.46 0.90
CA VAL A 214 9.22 28.23 1.58
C VAL A 214 8.10 27.57 0.77
N ARG A 215 7.14 28.37 0.33
CA ARG A 215 6.04 27.90 -0.52
C ARG A 215 6.54 27.26 -1.80
N GLU A 216 7.50 27.89 -2.49
CA GLU A 216 8.12 27.35 -3.70
C GLU A 216 8.77 25.98 -3.46
N VAL A 217 9.56 25.81 -2.39
CA VAL A 217 10.20 24.51 -2.10
C VAL A 217 9.17 23.44 -1.75
N VAL A 218 8.16 23.78 -0.93
CA VAL A 218 7.10 22.84 -0.55
C VAL A 218 6.27 22.44 -1.77
N ASP A 219 5.92 23.40 -2.64
CA ASP A 219 5.20 23.12 -3.88
C ASP A 219 6.05 22.27 -4.84
N ALA A 220 7.36 22.56 -4.98
CA ALA A 220 8.27 21.75 -5.80
C ALA A 220 8.41 20.31 -5.29
N LEU A 221 8.49 20.12 -3.97
CA LEU A 221 8.52 18.79 -3.34
C LEU A 221 7.23 18.01 -3.56
N ARG A 222 6.08 18.68 -3.44
CA ARG A 222 4.77 18.09 -3.73
C ARG A 222 4.62 17.71 -5.20
N GLU A 223 5.02 18.60 -6.11
CA GLU A 223 5.01 18.34 -7.55
C GLU A 223 5.92 17.14 -7.90
N ALA A 224 7.12 17.07 -7.32
CA ALA A 224 8.02 15.94 -7.53
C ALA A 224 7.45 14.61 -6.99
N GLY A 225 6.87 14.63 -5.79
CA GLY A 225 6.20 13.46 -5.21
C GLY A 225 4.99 13.00 -6.00
N HIS A 226 4.16 13.94 -6.44
CA HIS A 226 3.00 13.68 -7.26
C HIS A 226 3.39 13.09 -8.62
N ARG A 227 4.43 13.63 -9.25
CA ARG A 227 4.97 13.11 -10.52
C ARG A 227 5.38 11.64 -10.41
N ALA A 228 6.05 11.26 -9.32
CA ALA A 228 6.42 9.86 -9.07
C ALA A 228 5.19 8.94 -8.88
N GLN A 229 4.04 9.49 -8.53
CA GLN A 229 2.78 8.76 -8.35
C GLN A 229 1.89 8.73 -9.58
N LEU A 230 2.17 9.52 -10.62
CA LEU A 230 1.35 9.53 -11.82
C LEU A 230 1.48 8.18 -12.55
N GLY A 231 0.38 7.45 -12.66
CA GLY A 231 0.36 6.08 -13.16
C GLY A 231 0.75 5.02 -12.10
N GLY A 232 0.85 5.42 -10.82
CA GLY A 232 1.02 4.49 -9.72
C GLY A 232 -0.24 3.70 -9.40
N ILE A 233 -0.07 2.46 -8.93
CA ILE A 233 -1.17 1.56 -8.58
C ILE A 233 -1.41 1.65 -7.09
N ARG A 234 -2.67 1.74 -6.66
CA ARG A 234 -3.05 1.72 -5.26
C ARG A 234 -4.12 0.67 -5.03
N GLY A 235 -4.06 -0.01 -3.89
CA GLY A 235 -5.05 -1.02 -3.53
C GLY A 235 -4.89 -1.51 -2.09
N SER A 236 -5.62 -2.58 -1.77
CA SER A 236 -5.56 -3.24 -0.47
C SER A 236 -4.52 -4.36 -0.47
N LEU A 237 -3.72 -4.48 0.59
CA LEU A 237 -2.82 -5.63 0.77
C LEU A 237 -3.61 -6.94 0.92
N GLY A 238 -4.78 -6.90 1.56
CA GLY A 238 -5.58 -8.10 1.85
C GLY A 238 -6.19 -8.80 0.62
N GLU A 239 -6.21 -8.16 -0.55
CA GLU A 239 -6.78 -8.74 -1.77
C GLU A 239 -5.84 -9.71 -2.49
N LEU A 240 -4.55 -9.37 -2.57
CA LEU A 240 -3.55 -10.13 -3.33
C LEU A 240 -2.38 -10.63 -2.48
N GLY A 241 -2.13 -10.00 -1.32
CA GLY A 241 -0.95 -10.23 -0.50
C GLY A 241 0.34 -9.61 -1.09
N LEU A 242 1.23 -9.17 -0.21
CA LEU A 242 2.47 -8.51 -0.61
C LEU A 242 3.41 -9.38 -1.48
N PRO A 243 3.60 -10.70 -1.21
CA PRO A 243 4.45 -11.55 -2.04
C PRO A 243 4.00 -11.61 -3.50
N ASN A 244 2.69 -11.78 -3.73
CA ASN A 244 2.12 -11.88 -5.07
C ASN A 244 2.25 -10.55 -5.82
N MET A 245 2.03 -9.42 -5.14
CA MET A 245 2.24 -8.10 -5.73
C MET A 245 3.70 -7.90 -6.17
N LEU A 246 4.67 -8.28 -5.34
CA LEU A 246 6.09 -8.18 -5.69
C LEU A 246 6.46 -9.08 -6.89
N GLN A 247 5.88 -10.27 -6.98
CA GLN A 247 6.05 -11.15 -8.15
C GLN A 247 5.41 -10.55 -9.42
N MET A 248 4.19 -10.04 -9.30
CA MET A 248 3.46 -9.41 -10.41
C MET A 248 4.21 -8.16 -10.91
N PHE A 249 4.61 -7.26 -10.02
CA PHE A 249 5.35 -6.05 -10.41
C PHE A 249 6.78 -6.38 -10.86
N GLY A 250 7.45 -7.35 -10.24
CA GLY A 250 8.79 -7.79 -10.65
C GLY A 250 8.84 -8.41 -12.05
N SER A 251 7.75 -9.03 -12.50
CA SER A 251 7.64 -9.63 -13.84
C SER A 251 7.09 -8.67 -14.90
N SER A 252 6.25 -7.71 -14.51
CA SER A 252 5.62 -6.75 -15.44
C SER A 252 6.37 -5.43 -15.56
N CYS A 253 7.18 -5.06 -14.57
CA CYS A 253 7.91 -3.79 -14.52
C CYS A 253 9.41 -4.05 -14.46
N ARG A 254 10.19 -3.29 -15.23
CA ARG A 254 11.65 -3.32 -15.10
C ARG A 254 12.12 -2.81 -13.73
N GLU A 255 11.43 -1.83 -13.17
CA GLU A 255 11.77 -1.22 -11.90
C GLU A 255 10.54 -0.66 -11.19
N GLY A 256 10.64 -0.46 -9.88
CA GLY A 256 9.60 0.21 -9.12
C GLY A 256 9.85 0.28 -7.62
N THR A 257 9.04 1.12 -6.97
CA THR A 257 8.97 1.28 -5.53
C THR A 257 7.56 0.99 -5.08
N LEU A 258 7.42 0.06 -4.14
CA LEU A 258 6.18 -0.28 -3.47
C LEU A 258 6.21 0.31 -2.06
N VAL A 259 5.20 1.10 -1.74
CA VAL A 259 4.96 1.66 -0.41
C VAL A 259 3.79 0.91 0.19
N VAL A 260 3.94 0.39 1.40
CA VAL A 260 2.90 -0.34 2.10
C VAL A 260 2.60 0.33 3.44
N GLU A 261 1.35 0.38 3.84
CA GLU A 261 0.89 0.97 5.10
C GLU A 261 -0.05 0.00 5.82
N HIS A 262 0.27 -0.34 7.06
CA HIS A 262 -0.56 -1.18 7.93
C HIS A 262 -0.53 -0.64 9.36
N ALA A 263 -1.70 -0.53 10.00
CA ALA A 263 -1.84 -0.14 11.41
C ALA A 263 -0.97 1.07 11.86
N GLY A 264 -0.80 2.08 11.01
CA GLY A 264 -0.01 3.28 11.32
C GLY A 264 1.50 3.12 11.11
N GLU A 265 1.97 1.97 10.64
CA GLU A 265 3.33 1.74 10.13
C GLU A 265 3.37 1.91 8.62
N GLN A 266 4.54 2.25 8.10
CA GLN A 266 4.78 2.37 6.67
C GLN A 266 6.10 1.69 6.31
N GLY A 267 6.04 0.84 5.29
CA GLY A 267 7.18 0.18 4.70
C GLY A 267 7.42 0.64 3.27
N TRP A 268 8.65 0.49 2.81
CA TRP A 268 9.05 0.78 1.45
C TRP A 268 9.89 -0.36 0.90
N ILE A 269 9.68 -0.71 -0.35
CA ILE A 269 10.40 -1.76 -1.06
C ILE A 269 10.73 -1.22 -2.44
N ALA A 270 12.00 -1.20 -2.83
CA ALA A 270 12.43 -0.82 -4.16
C ALA A 270 13.10 -2.00 -4.87
N PHE A 271 12.78 -2.19 -6.14
CA PHE A 271 13.38 -3.21 -6.98
C PHE A 271 13.71 -2.65 -8.37
N ALA A 272 14.71 -3.23 -9.03
CA ALA A 272 15.03 -2.98 -10.42
C ALA A 272 15.70 -4.19 -11.04
N GLU A 273 15.39 -4.44 -12.31
CA GLU A 273 15.93 -5.53 -13.13
C GLU A 273 15.78 -6.90 -12.46
N GLY A 274 14.62 -7.14 -11.84
CA GLY A 274 14.32 -8.39 -11.12
C GLY A 274 15.11 -8.57 -9.83
N ARG A 275 15.72 -7.52 -9.28
CA ARG A 275 16.50 -7.55 -8.04
C ARG A 275 15.93 -6.60 -7.00
N LEU A 276 16.01 -7.00 -5.74
CA LEU A 276 15.70 -6.12 -4.62
C LEU A 276 16.81 -5.08 -4.46
N LEU A 277 16.48 -3.80 -4.59
CA LEU A 277 17.41 -2.71 -4.32
C LEU A 277 17.47 -2.39 -2.82
N GLY A 278 16.32 -2.41 -2.16
CA GLY A 278 16.23 -2.22 -0.72
C GLY A 278 14.81 -2.36 -0.21
N ALA A 279 14.67 -2.72 1.06
CA ALA A 279 13.41 -2.67 1.79
C ALA A 279 13.64 -2.01 3.16
N GLU A 280 12.68 -1.24 3.64
CA GLU A 280 12.75 -0.55 4.92
C GLU A 280 11.38 -0.50 5.60
N ILE A 281 11.36 -0.74 6.92
CA ILE A 281 10.24 -0.43 7.80
C ILE A 281 10.78 0.02 9.14
N GLY A 282 10.47 1.27 9.54
CA GLY A 282 11.05 1.84 10.76
C GLY A 282 12.58 1.74 10.75
N ALA A 283 13.16 1.03 11.72
CA ALA A 283 14.59 0.77 11.81
C ALA A 283 15.08 -0.47 11.04
N LEU A 284 14.17 -1.39 10.67
CA LEU A 284 14.52 -2.61 9.94
C LEU A 284 14.86 -2.29 8.48
N ARG A 285 15.83 -3.02 7.93
CA ARG A 285 16.26 -2.90 6.52
C ARG A 285 16.47 -4.27 5.87
N GLY A 286 16.43 -4.30 4.54
CA GLY A 286 16.74 -5.49 3.76
C GLY A 286 15.69 -6.60 3.90
N VAL A 287 16.14 -7.85 3.87
CA VAL A 287 15.24 -9.03 3.90
C VAL A 287 14.43 -9.08 5.20
N GLU A 288 14.99 -8.66 6.34
CA GLU A 288 14.28 -8.63 7.61
C GLU A 288 13.10 -7.63 7.61
N ALA A 289 13.30 -6.47 6.99
CA ALA A 289 12.21 -5.53 6.74
C ALA A 289 11.17 -6.15 5.81
N LEU A 290 11.61 -6.81 4.74
CA LEU A 290 10.72 -7.46 3.78
C LEU A 290 9.87 -8.56 4.44
N ALA A 291 10.45 -9.41 5.28
CA ALA A 291 9.74 -10.46 6.03
C ALA A 291 8.66 -9.87 6.94
N THR A 292 8.98 -8.79 7.64
CA THR A 292 8.03 -8.07 8.50
C THR A 292 6.87 -7.50 7.69
N LEU A 293 7.16 -6.93 6.52
CA LEU A 293 6.14 -6.38 5.63
C LEU A 293 5.27 -7.47 4.98
N ILE A 294 5.84 -8.63 4.67
CA ILE A 294 5.10 -9.78 4.11
C ILE A 294 4.13 -10.35 5.14
N GLY A 295 4.49 -10.34 6.42
CA GLY A 295 3.60 -10.74 7.51
C GLY A 295 2.39 -9.81 7.72
N TRP A 296 2.30 -8.67 7.01
CA TRP A 296 1.10 -7.82 7.04
C TRP A 296 -0.03 -8.45 6.23
N GLY A 297 -0.98 -9.08 6.92
CA GLY A 297 -2.15 -9.71 6.30
C GLY A 297 -3.19 -8.75 5.71
N ASP A 298 -3.12 -7.45 6.03
CA ASP A 298 -4.00 -6.41 5.48
C ASP A 298 -3.24 -5.08 5.39
N GLY A 299 -3.82 -4.05 4.77
CA GLY A 299 -3.24 -2.71 4.67
C GLY A 299 -3.51 -2.04 3.33
N ARG A 300 -2.81 -0.94 3.07
CA ARG A 300 -2.85 -0.24 1.78
C ARG A 300 -1.49 -0.25 1.12
N PHE A 301 -1.45 -0.46 -0.18
CA PHE A 301 -0.23 -0.33 -0.96
C PHE A 301 -0.34 0.79 -1.98
N GLU A 302 0.82 1.30 -2.36
CA GLU A 302 1.03 2.23 -3.45
C GLU A 302 2.29 1.83 -4.21
N PHE A 303 2.13 1.39 -5.45
CA PHE A 303 3.21 1.07 -6.36
C PHE A 303 3.51 2.26 -7.27
N GLN A 304 4.79 2.52 -7.50
CA GLN A 304 5.30 3.51 -8.42
C GLN A 304 6.35 2.84 -9.29
N ALA A 305 6.25 2.91 -10.61
CA ALA A 305 7.26 2.38 -11.52
C ALA A 305 8.43 3.37 -11.69
N THR A 306 8.91 3.88 -10.56
CA THR A 306 10.12 4.67 -10.39
C THR A 306 10.85 4.17 -9.16
N VAL A 307 12.17 4.15 -9.22
CA VAL A 307 13.00 3.74 -8.08
C VAL A 307 13.24 4.92 -7.14
N ASP A 308 12.98 4.72 -5.86
CA ASP A 308 13.38 5.63 -4.81
C ASP A 308 14.91 5.66 -4.67
N GLY A 309 15.52 6.83 -4.90
CA GLY A 309 16.97 7.00 -4.90
C GLY A 309 17.64 6.72 -3.54
N ALA A 310 16.93 6.87 -2.41
CA ALA A 310 17.49 6.57 -1.10
C ALA A 310 17.53 5.06 -0.83
N LEU A 311 16.56 4.31 -1.36
CA LEU A 311 16.60 2.84 -1.33
C LEU A 311 17.58 2.27 -2.36
N ALA A 312 17.78 2.95 -3.49
CA ALA A 312 18.75 2.57 -4.52
C ALA A 312 20.22 2.80 -4.11
N ALA A 313 20.49 3.57 -3.05
CA ALA A 313 21.84 3.95 -2.64
C ALA A 313 22.68 2.80 -2.04
N SER A 314 22.21 1.55 -2.09
CA SER A 314 22.99 0.38 -1.68
C SER A 314 24.11 0.09 -2.70
N GLU A 315 25.38 0.09 -2.27
CA GLU A 315 26.55 -0.14 -3.12
C GLU A 315 26.71 -1.61 -3.58
N ALA A 316 25.97 -2.56 -2.98
CA ALA A 316 26.02 -3.98 -3.33
C ALA A 316 24.83 -4.39 -4.21
N PRO A 317 25.03 -5.25 -5.24
CA PRO A 317 23.92 -5.86 -5.96
C PRO A 317 23.08 -6.68 -4.98
N GLY A 318 21.84 -6.28 -4.77
CA GLY A 318 20.92 -7.03 -3.92
C GLY A 318 20.53 -8.38 -4.52
N PRO A 319 19.92 -9.27 -3.71
CA PRO A 319 19.46 -10.58 -4.17
C PRO A 319 18.43 -10.46 -5.30
N SER A 320 18.19 -11.58 -6.00
CA SER A 320 17.03 -11.65 -6.90
C SER A 320 15.76 -11.37 -6.08
N LEU A 321 14.82 -10.64 -6.67
CA LEU A 321 13.58 -10.27 -5.99
C LEU A 321 12.81 -11.52 -5.53
N GLU A 322 12.74 -12.55 -6.40
CA GLU A 322 12.16 -13.85 -6.07
C GLU A 322 12.87 -14.53 -4.90
N GLY A 323 14.22 -14.51 -4.90
CA GLY A 323 15.02 -15.09 -3.82
C GLY A 323 14.81 -14.37 -2.49
N ALA A 324 14.75 -13.03 -2.52
CA ALA A 324 14.47 -12.22 -1.34
C ALA A 324 13.07 -12.45 -0.78
N VAL A 325 12.07 -12.58 -1.66
CA VAL A 325 10.69 -12.91 -1.27
C VAL A 325 10.63 -14.31 -0.65
N LEU A 326 11.28 -15.31 -1.26
CA LEU A 326 11.32 -16.67 -0.72
C LEU A 326 12.01 -16.71 0.65
N GLU A 327 13.17 -16.07 0.79
CA GLU A 327 13.90 -15.97 2.06
C GLU A 327 13.05 -15.29 3.14
N ALA A 328 12.35 -14.21 2.79
CA ALA A 328 11.48 -13.48 3.70
C ALA A 328 10.26 -14.32 4.15
N VAL A 329 9.67 -15.14 3.27
CA VAL A 329 8.60 -16.08 3.62
C VAL A 329 9.11 -17.18 4.54
N CYS A 330 10.28 -17.77 4.24
CA CYS A 330 10.92 -18.75 5.14
C CYS A 330 11.18 -18.16 6.52
N GLN A 331 11.70 -16.94 6.58
CA GLN A 331 11.97 -16.25 7.86
C GLN A 331 10.68 -15.98 8.65
N LEU A 332 9.56 -15.70 7.98
CA LEU A 332 8.27 -15.53 8.64
C LEU A 332 7.77 -16.86 9.23
N ASP A 333 7.80 -17.94 8.46
CA ASP A 333 7.41 -19.28 8.87
C ASP A 333 8.29 -19.83 10.02
N GLU A 334 9.59 -19.55 10.00
CA GLU A 334 10.50 -19.85 11.11
C GLU A 334 10.11 -19.11 12.40
N ARG A 335 9.76 -17.82 12.31
CA ARG A 335 9.33 -17.02 13.48
C ARG A 335 8.00 -17.50 14.05
N GLU A 336 7.07 -17.92 13.20
CA GLU A 336 5.78 -18.48 13.63
C GLU A 336 5.97 -19.82 14.34
N ARG A 337 6.87 -20.68 13.84
CA ARG A 337 7.26 -21.93 14.51
C ARG A 337 7.94 -21.70 15.85
N ASP A 338 8.92 -20.78 15.92
CA ASP A 338 9.64 -20.49 17.17
C ASP A 338 8.68 -19.91 18.24
N ALA A 339 7.73 -19.07 17.84
CA ALA A 339 6.72 -18.52 18.75
C ALA A 339 5.75 -19.60 19.29
N ALA A 340 5.43 -20.64 18.50
CA ALA A 340 4.61 -21.76 18.95
C ALA A 340 5.34 -22.62 20.00
N LEU A 341 6.64 -22.89 19.79
CA LEU A 341 7.48 -23.66 20.72
C LEU A 341 7.72 -22.95 22.06
N ASP A 342 7.84 -21.62 22.05
CA ASP A 342 7.96 -20.81 23.27
C ASP A 342 6.64 -20.73 24.06
N GLY A 343 5.49 -20.92 23.40
CA GLY A 343 4.17 -20.99 24.04
C GLY A 343 3.92 -22.30 24.79
N GLU A 344 4.37 -23.43 24.25
CA GLU A 344 4.17 -24.76 24.85
C GLU A 344 5.06 -25.05 26.07
N THR A 345 6.13 -24.28 26.27
CA THR A 345 6.99 -24.41 27.47
C THR A 345 6.48 -23.63 28.69
N ALA A 346 5.45 -22.78 28.53
CA ALA A 346 4.87 -22.01 29.62
C ALA A 346 3.73 -22.73 30.37
N ASP A 347 3.11 -23.76 29.78
CA ASP A 347 1.97 -24.51 30.36
C ASP A 347 2.36 -25.88 30.96
N ALA A 348 3.66 -26.17 31.08
CA ALA A 348 4.18 -27.42 31.66
C ALA A 348 4.92 -27.20 32.99
N ASP A 349 4.30 -26.53 33.96
CA ASP A 349 4.70 -26.62 35.37
C ASP A 349 3.47 -26.58 36.28
N ASP A 350 2.76 -27.71 36.37
CA ASP A 350 2.05 -28.11 37.57
C ASP A 350 2.22 -29.62 37.70
N GLY A 351 3.19 -30.02 38.53
CA GLY A 351 3.51 -31.40 38.79
C GLY A 351 2.45 -32.11 39.64
N GLU A 352 2.04 -33.29 39.22
CA GLU A 352 1.61 -34.34 40.14
C GLU A 352 2.07 -35.72 39.65
N ALA A 353 2.88 -36.35 40.49
CA ALA A 353 3.39 -37.70 40.33
C ALA A 353 2.33 -38.73 40.76
N TRP A 354 1.92 -39.65 39.90
CA TRP A 354 1.31 -40.91 40.32
C TRP A 354 1.73 -42.11 39.47
N GLN A 355 1.90 -43.21 40.18
CA GLN A 355 2.53 -44.48 39.84
C GLN A 355 1.64 -45.38 38.98
N GLU A 356 2.27 -46.22 38.15
CA GLU A 356 1.61 -47.35 37.50
C GLU A 356 0.99 -48.34 38.51
N PRO A 357 -0.11 -49.00 38.12
CA PRO A 357 -0.05 -50.45 38.08
C PRO A 357 -0.72 -51.12 36.86
N PHE A 358 -0.23 -52.34 36.63
CA PHE A 358 -0.55 -53.32 35.60
C PHE A 358 -2.02 -53.75 35.43
N ALA A 359 -2.33 -54.09 34.17
CA ALA A 359 -3.09 -55.25 33.65
C ALA A 359 -4.62 -55.32 33.72
N GLY A 360 -5.22 -55.53 32.53
CA GLY A 360 -6.51 -56.20 32.37
C GLY A 360 -7.21 -55.79 31.08
N LEU A 361 -7.21 -56.67 30.08
CA LEU A 361 -8.00 -56.55 28.85
C LEU A 361 -9.50 -56.58 29.17
N ASP A 362 -10.28 -55.66 28.62
CA ASP A 362 -11.59 -55.99 28.05
C ASP A 362 -11.96 -55.00 26.93
N GLU A 363 -12.72 -55.53 25.99
CA GLU A 363 -13.06 -55.00 24.69
C GLU A 363 -14.06 -53.84 24.74
N SER A 364 -14.02 -53.02 23.68
CA SER A 364 -15.07 -52.11 23.22
C SER A 364 -15.49 -50.98 24.17
N GLU A 365 -14.98 -49.78 23.89
CA GLU A 365 -15.78 -48.57 23.79
C GLU A 365 -15.06 -47.65 22.78
N ALA A 366 -15.74 -47.32 21.69
CA ALA A 366 -15.27 -46.34 20.73
C ALA A 366 -15.44 -44.98 21.40
N ASP A 367 -14.32 -44.36 21.81
CA ASP A 367 -14.31 -42.97 22.21
C ASP A 367 -14.61 -42.13 20.96
N ASP A 368 -15.78 -41.50 21.00
CA ASP A 368 -16.26 -40.50 20.05
C ASP A 368 -15.39 -39.24 20.23
N ASP A 369 -14.28 -39.16 19.51
CA ASP A 369 -13.41 -37.97 19.44
C ASP A 369 -14.20 -36.85 18.73
N PHE A 370 -14.98 -36.10 19.50
CA PHE A 370 -15.72 -34.95 19.01
C PHE A 370 -14.73 -33.82 18.71
N VAL A 371 -14.34 -33.68 17.44
CA VAL A 371 -13.57 -32.54 16.95
C VAL A 371 -14.41 -31.27 17.12
N VAL A 372 -14.06 -30.43 18.10
CA VAL A 372 -14.71 -29.12 18.29
C VAL A 372 -14.18 -28.16 17.21
N LEU A 373 -14.98 -27.92 16.18
CA LEU A 373 -14.67 -26.97 15.12
C LEU A 373 -15.13 -25.56 15.54
N ASP A 374 -14.18 -24.63 15.63
CA ASP A 374 -14.47 -23.22 15.86
C ASP A 374 -14.70 -22.46 14.53
N ALA A 375 -15.20 -21.23 14.62
CA ALA A 375 -15.54 -20.45 13.44
C ALA A 375 -14.31 -20.03 12.60
N ASP A 376 -13.13 -19.99 13.21
CA ASP A 376 -11.89 -19.59 12.57
C ASP A 376 -11.08 -20.79 12.03
N SER A 377 -11.53 -22.02 12.33
CA SER A 377 -10.92 -23.27 11.92
C SER A 377 -10.77 -23.31 10.40
N THR A 378 -9.54 -23.59 9.96
CA THR A 378 -9.22 -23.83 8.56
C THR A 378 -8.96 -25.32 8.35
N PHE A 379 -8.94 -25.78 7.10
CA PHE A 379 -8.88 -27.19 6.82
C PHE A 379 -7.82 -27.51 5.77
N ALA A 380 -7.10 -28.60 5.97
CA ALA A 380 -6.31 -29.26 4.93
C ALA A 380 -7.15 -30.36 4.28
N ILE A 381 -6.86 -30.67 3.02
CA ILE A 381 -7.54 -31.74 2.30
C ILE A 381 -6.57 -32.89 2.09
N ASP A 382 -6.94 -34.08 2.54
CA ASP A 382 -6.19 -35.29 2.22
C ASP A 382 -6.51 -35.72 0.77
N ALA A 383 -5.52 -35.60 -0.11
CA ALA A 383 -5.67 -35.91 -1.52
C ALA A 383 -5.92 -37.40 -1.80
N THR A 384 -5.51 -38.29 -0.89
CA THR A 384 -5.66 -39.75 -1.01
C THR A 384 -7.09 -40.14 -0.68
N GLU A 385 -7.63 -39.65 0.45
CA GLU A 385 -9.00 -39.91 0.86
C GLU A 385 -10.02 -39.21 -0.07
N ARG A 386 -9.70 -37.99 -0.54
CA ARG A 386 -10.51 -37.31 -1.55
C ARG A 386 -10.63 -38.13 -2.85
N ALA A 387 -9.55 -38.76 -3.29
CA ALA A 387 -9.57 -39.60 -4.48
C ALA A 387 -10.39 -40.89 -4.28
N ALA A 388 -10.40 -41.45 -3.06
CA ALA A 388 -11.21 -42.61 -2.71
C ALA A 388 -12.72 -42.30 -2.70
N GLN A 389 -13.08 -41.05 -2.39
CA GLN A 389 -14.46 -40.55 -2.30
C GLN A 389 -15.00 -39.96 -3.62
N ALA A 390 -14.17 -39.93 -4.68
CA ALA A 390 -14.50 -39.29 -5.95
C ALA A 390 -15.76 -39.92 -6.59
N GLY A 391 -16.84 -39.13 -6.66
CA GLY A 391 -18.14 -39.53 -7.21
C GLY A 391 -19.19 -40.00 -6.19
N SER A 392 -18.86 -40.05 -4.89
CA SER A 392 -19.80 -40.35 -3.81
C SER A 392 -20.26 -39.10 -3.03
N LEU A 393 -19.59 -37.96 -3.22
CA LEU A 393 -19.87 -36.71 -2.51
C LEU A 393 -21.04 -35.96 -3.13
N GLY A 394 -21.84 -35.31 -2.29
CA GLY A 394 -22.90 -34.41 -2.72
C GLY A 394 -22.34 -33.04 -3.13
N LYS A 395 -23.24 -32.18 -3.62
CA LYS A 395 -22.87 -30.83 -4.09
C LYS A 395 -22.37 -29.91 -2.98
N VAL A 396 -22.82 -30.14 -1.75
CA VAL A 396 -22.44 -29.29 -0.60
C VAL A 396 -21.04 -29.66 -0.14
N GLU A 397 -20.76 -30.96 -0.07
CA GLU A 397 -19.46 -31.52 0.27
C GLU A 397 -18.39 -31.13 -0.76
N GLU A 398 -18.72 -31.15 -2.06
CA GLU A 398 -17.82 -30.68 -3.11
C GLU A 398 -17.52 -29.17 -2.97
N ALA A 399 -18.52 -28.35 -2.66
CA ALA A 399 -18.33 -26.91 -2.43
C ALA A 399 -17.51 -26.64 -1.17
N VAL A 400 -17.72 -27.41 -0.10
CA VAL A 400 -16.91 -27.33 1.13
C VAL A 400 -15.45 -27.65 0.81
N LEU A 401 -15.17 -28.73 0.08
CA LEU A 401 -13.80 -29.11 -0.31
C LEU A 401 -13.14 -28.11 -1.28
N GLU A 402 -13.91 -27.42 -2.12
CA GLU A 402 -13.36 -26.38 -3.00
C GLU A 402 -12.92 -25.16 -2.19
N LEU A 403 -13.77 -24.67 -1.30
CA LEU A 403 -13.50 -23.50 -0.48
C LEU A 403 -12.47 -23.77 0.62
N ALA A 404 -12.52 -24.94 1.25
CA ALA A 404 -11.49 -25.39 2.18
C ALA A 404 -10.12 -25.55 1.50
N GLY A 405 -10.10 -26.08 0.26
CA GLY A 405 -8.87 -26.18 -0.53
C GLY A 405 -8.28 -24.81 -0.93
N ALA A 406 -9.14 -23.79 -0.98
CA ALA A 406 -8.74 -22.39 -1.12
C ALA A 406 -8.32 -21.73 0.21
N GLY A 407 -8.25 -22.49 1.32
CA GLY A 407 -7.78 -22.05 2.63
C GLY A 407 -8.80 -21.23 3.42
N MET A 408 -10.10 -21.32 3.10
CA MET A 408 -11.13 -20.54 3.80
C MET A 408 -11.47 -21.14 5.17
N SER A 409 -11.78 -20.27 6.14
CA SER A 409 -12.25 -20.66 7.47
C SER A 409 -13.71 -21.12 7.47
N LEU A 410 -14.11 -21.87 8.50
CA LEU A 410 -15.47 -22.37 8.68
C LEU A 410 -16.52 -21.24 8.65
N ALA A 411 -16.25 -20.09 9.27
CA ALA A 411 -17.11 -18.91 9.19
C ALA A 411 -17.36 -18.48 7.74
N ARG A 412 -16.33 -18.51 6.90
CA ARG A 412 -16.42 -18.04 5.51
C ARG A 412 -17.14 -19.05 4.62
N LEU A 413 -17.04 -20.35 4.92
CA LEU A 413 -17.83 -21.40 4.27
C LEU A 413 -19.35 -21.14 4.45
N PHE A 414 -19.79 -20.75 5.65
CA PHE A 414 -21.19 -20.38 5.91
C PHE A 414 -21.67 -19.13 5.17
N GLU A 415 -20.78 -18.20 4.86
CA GLU A 415 -21.14 -16.95 4.15
C GLU A 415 -21.19 -17.11 2.63
N ILE A 416 -20.42 -18.04 2.06
CA ILE A 416 -20.27 -18.20 0.61
C ILE A 416 -21.21 -19.27 0.07
N ILE A 417 -21.35 -20.41 0.75
CA ILE A 417 -22.19 -21.50 0.27
C ILE A 417 -23.67 -21.12 0.50
N PRO A 418 -24.50 -21.04 -0.55
CA PRO A 418 -25.91 -20.64 -0.44
C PRO A 418 -26.80 -21.79 0.07
N GLU A 419 -26.39 -22.48 1.14
CA GLU A 419 -27.11 -23.57 1.80
C GLU A 419 -27.32 -23.25 3.29
N PRO A 420 -28.29 -23.90 3.96
CA PRO A 420 -28.51 -23.69 5.39
C PRO A 420 -27.26 -24.05 6.22
N PRO A 421 -26.92 -23.27 7.27
CA PRO A 421 -25.74 -23.53 8.10
C PRO A 421 -25.70 -24.95 8.67
N GLU A 422 -26.84 -25.49 9.11
CA GLU A 422 -26.95 -26.87 9.61
C GLU A 422 -26.48 -27.92 8.58
N ARG A 423 -26.70 -27.63 7.29
CA ARG A 423 -26.35 -28.52 6.18
C ARG A 423 -24.87 -28.44 5.82
N ILE A 424 -24.31 -27.24 5.89
CA ILE A 424 -22.87 -27.00 5.70
C ILE A 424 -22.09 -27.63 6.85
N GLN A 425 -22.56 -27.46 8.10
CA GLN A 425 -21.96 -28.05 9.28
C GLN A 425 -21.97 -29.58 9.19
N SER A 426 -23.12 -30.20 8.88
CA SER A 426 -23.21 -31.65 8.71
C SER A 426 -22.31 -32.17 7.58
N ALA A 427 -22.13 -31.41 6.49
CA ALA A 427 -21.22 -31.76 5.40
C ALA A 427 -19.75 -31.67 5.84
N VAL A 428 -19.36 -30.64 6.61
CA VAL A 428 -18.02 -30.50 7.17
C VAL A 428 -17.73 -31.64 8.15
N GLU A 429 -18.62 -31.90 9.10
CA GLU A 429 -18.51 -33.00 10.07
C GLU A 429 -18.36 -34.34 9.36
N SER A 430 -19.21 -34.61 8.35
CA SER A 430 -19.11 -35.85 7.56
C SER A 430 -17.77 -35.97 6.82
N LEU A 431 -17.24 -34.87 6.26
CA LEU A 431 -15.95 -34.89 5.56
C LEU A 431 -14.76 -35.05 6.51
N VAL A 432 -14.88 -34.57 7.76
CA VAL A 432 -13.90 -34.77 8.83
C VAL A 432 -13.93 -36.23 9.31
N GLU A 433 -15.11 -36.79 9.55
CA GLU A 433 -15.28 -38.21 9.90
C GLU A 433 -14.73 -39.15 8.82
N LEU A 434 -14.89 -38.77 7.56
CA LEU A 434 -14.37 -39.51 6.40
C LEU A 434 -12.85 -39.32 6.19
N GLY A 435 -12.18 -38.49 6.98
CA GLY A 435 -10.75 -38.20 6.88
C GLY A 435 -10.33 -37.42 5.64
N VAL A 436 -11.29 -36.89 4.88
CA VAL A 436 -11.02 -36.09 3.66
C VAL A 436 -10.64 -34.66 4.02
N LEU A 437 -11.27 -34.13 5.06
CA LEU A 437 -11.09 -32.78 5.55
C LEU A 437 -10.44 -32.84 6.95
N CYS A 438 -9.22 -32.34 7.06
CA CYS A 438 -8.47 -32.35 8.31
C CYS A 438 -8.44 -30.93 8.89
N PRO A 439 -9.08 -30.66 10.03
CA PRO A 439 -9.02 -29.35 10.70
C PRO A 439 -7.57 -29.00 11.06
N ARG A 440 -7.26 -27.71 11.05
CA ARG A 440 -5.95 -27.14 11.40
C ARG A 440 -6.04 -26.18 12.56
#